data_AF-A0A7W8XAE6-F1
#
_entry.id   AF-A0A7W8XAE6-F1
#
_cell.length_a   1.000
_cell.length_b   1.000
_cell.length_c   1.000
_cell.angle_alpha   90.00
_cell.angle_beta   90.00
_cell.angle_gamma   90.00
#
_symmetry.space_group_name_H-M   'P 1'
#
loop_
_entity.id
_entity.type
_entity.pdbx_description
1 polymer ?
#
loop_
_entity_poly.entity_id
_entity_poly.type
_entity_poly.pdbx_seq_one_letter_code
_entity_poly.pdbx_strand_id
1 'polypeptide(L)'
;MIAFLRILWAVLWRSILVLALNTGIIHALSHPLSSETELSIKLRLSLTLLPAAIIFGALAARTGNAQSVLLELQSPMSFAQWRQTYAALAGCALLITVVTRIAALSWSTDSWLAFRTLLPLPMFLLVWTGVSIWQAYAPESRRRPQSS
;
A
#
# COMPACT_ATOMS: atom_id res chain seq x y z
N MET A 1 -12.55 -11.57 17.06
CA MET A 1 -11.98 -10.22 17.32
C MET A 1 -10.46 -10.22 17.49
N ILE A 2 -9.87 -11.10 18.30
CA ILE A 2 -8.41 -11.09 18.56
C ILE A 2 -7.58 -11.31 17.28
N ALA A 3 -7.99 -12.25 16.40
CA ALA A 3 -7.31 -12.50 15.13
C ALA A 3 -7.36 -11.29 14.19
N PHE A 4 -8.54 -10.67 14.02
CA PHE A 4 -8.72 -9.45 13.23
C PHE A 4 -7.82 -8.31 13.72
N LEU A 5 -7.78 -8.04 15.03
CA LEU A 5 -6.95 -6.97 15.60
C LEU A 5 -5.46 -7.22 15.37
N ARG A 6 -4.99 -8.47 15.54
CA ARG A 6 -3.58 -8.83 15.27
C ARG A 6 -3.22 -8.66 13.79
N ILE A 7 -4.12 -9.08 12.91
CA ILE A 7 -4.00 -8.93 11.46
C ILE A 7 -3.96 -7.45 11.09
N LEU A 8 -4.93 -6.66 11.55
CA LEU A 8 -5.03 -5.23 11.29
C LEU A 8 -3.78 -4.51 11.77
N TRP A 9 -3.31 -4.82 12.98
CA TRP A 9 -2.09 -4.25 13.55
C TRP A 9 -0.86 -4.59 12.71
N ALA A 10 -0.72 -5.84 12.26
CA ALA A 10 0.40 -6.25 11.43
C ALA A 10 0.38 -5.56 10.05
N VAL A 11 -0.80 -5.46 9.42
CA VAL A 11 -0.98 -4.76 8.13
C VAL A 11 -0.69 -3.28 8.29
N LEU A 12 -1.20 -2.65 9.35
CA LEU A 12 -0.99 -1.24 9.67
C LEU A 12 0.51 -0.95 9.81
N TRP A 13 1.21 -1.67 10.69
CA TRP A 13 2.61 -1.40 10.98
C TRP A 13 3.52 -1.57 9.76
N ARG A 14 3.32 -2.64 8.98
CA ARG A 14 4.09 -2.85 7.75
C ARG A 14 3.77 -1.81 6.68
N SER A 15 2.52 -1.37 6.59
CA SER A 15 2.14 -0.29 5.67
C SER A 15 2.76 1.05 6.07
N ILE A 16 2.74 1.39 7.36
CA ILE A 16 3.36 2.62 7.88
C ILE A 16 4.86 2.65 7.57
N LEU A 17 5.58 1.53 7.75
CA LEU A 17 7.01 1.45 7.41
C LEU A 17 7.27 1.74 5.93
N VAL A 18 6.46 1.17 5.02
CA VAL A 18 6.60 1.44 3.58
C VAL A 18 6.26 2.89 3.25
N LEU A 19 5.23 3.47 3.88
CA LEU A 19 4.86 4.88 3.67
C LEU A 19 5.91 5.85 4.22
N ALA A 20 6.52 5.53 5.36
CA ALA A 20 7.64 6.29 5.92
C ALA A 20 8.86 6.24 4.99
N LEU A 21 9.21 5.05 4.49
CA LEU A 21 10.28 4.88 3.50
C LEU A 21 9.98 5.66 2.21
N ASN A 22 8.76 5.59 1.71
CA ASN A 22 8.30 6.35 0.56
C ASN A 22 8.48 7.86 0.76
N THR A 23 8.15 8.37 1.95
CA THR A 23 8.35 9.78 2.31
C THR A 23 9.83 10.15 2.29
N GLY A 24 10.69 9.30 2.85
CA GLY A 24 12.15 9.49 2.81
C GLY A 24 12.71 9.50 1.39
N ILE A 25 12.25 8.58 0.53
CA ILE A 25 12.64 8.51 -0.90
C ILE A 25 12.26 9.81 -1.62
N ILE A 26 11.04 10.30 -1.42
CA ILE A 26 10.57 11.54 -2.04
C ILE A 26 11.38 12.74 -1.57
N HIS A 27 11.68 12.80 -0.27
CA HIS A 27 12.48 13.88 0.28
C HIS A 27 13.89 13.90 -0.33
N ALA A 28 14.53 12.73 -0.47
CA ALA A 28 15.82 12.60 -1.13
C ALA A 28 15.80 12.96 -2.62
N LEU A 29 14.68 12.69 -3.31
CA LEU A 29 14.48 13.01 -4.73
C LEU A 29 14.03 14.45 -4.98
N SER A 30 13.76 15.23 -3.93
CA SER A 30 13.27 16.60 -4.03
C SER A 30 14.42 17.59 -4.28
N HIS A 31 15.08 17.47 -5.43
CA HIS A 31 16.00 18.50 -5.91
C HIS A 31 15.24 19.52 -6.77
N PRO A 32 15.42 20.85 -6.54
CA PRO A 32 14.72 21.87 -7.31
C PRO A 32 15.20 21.88 -8.76
N LEU A 33 14.29 21.64 -9.70
CA LEU A 33 14.49 21.84 -11.14
C LEU A 33 14.11 23.30 -11.45
N SER A 34 15.03 24.07 -12.04
CA SER A 34 14.93 25.53 -12.18
C SER A 34 13.88 26.07 -13.16
N SER A 35 12.89 25.29 -13.57
CA SER A 35 11.79 25.76 -14.44
C SER A 35 10.54 24.89 -14.30
N GLU A 36 9.87 24.93 -13.14
CA GLU A 36 8.65 24.17 -12.95
C GLU A 36 7.41 24.98 -13.34
N THR A 37 6.68 24.53 -14.36
CA THR A 37 5.32 24.98 -14.61
C THR A 37 4.37 24.41 -13.56
N GLU A 38 3.27 25.10 -13.27
CA GLU A 38 2.27 24.66 -12.28
C GLU A 38 1.79 23.21 -12.52
N LEU A 39 1.58 22.83 -13.78
CA LEU A 39 1.20 21.49 -14.17
C LEU A 39 2.31 20.47 -13.88
N SER A 40 3.58 20.82 -14.12
CA SER A 40 4.73 19.96 -13.75
C SER A 40 4.75 19.69 -12.24
N ILE A 41 4.52 20.73 -11.42
CA ILE A 41 4.44 20.61 -9.96
C ILE A 41 3.31 19.67 -9.55
N LYS A 42 2.09 19.89 -10.06
CA LYS A 42 0.93 19.04 -9.76
C LYS A 42 1.16 17.59 -10.15
N LEU A 43 1.74 17.35 -11.32
CA LEU A 43 2.06 16.03 -11.80
C LEU A 43 3.12 15.38 -10.88
N ARG A 44 4.28 16.01 -10.65
CA ARG A 44 5.32 15.46 -9.77
C ARG A 44 4.77 15.08 -8.40
N LEU A 45 4.00 15.99 -7.81
CA LEU A 45 3.35 15.80 -6.53
C LEU A 45 2.31 14.67 -6.54
N SER A 46 1.61 14.42 -7.66
CA SER A 46 0.68 13.29 -7.74
C SER A 46 1.38 11.92 -7.80
N LEU A 47 2.69 11.85 -8.10
CA LEU A 47 3.46 10.58 -8.11
C LEU A 47 4.04 10.22 -6.74
N THR A 48 3.73 10.96 -5.68
CA THR A 48 4.29 10.72 -4.34
C THR A 48 3.86 9.40 -3.70
N LEU A 49 3.01 8.60 -4.33
CA LEU A 49 2.69 7.24 -3.86
C LEU A 49 3.20 6.14 -4.79
N LEU A 50 3.83 6.51 -5.91
CA LEU A 50 4.37 5.56 -6.87
C LEU A 50 5.49 4.69 -6.27
N PRO A 51 6.47 5.23 -5.51
CA PRO A 51 7.49 4.39 -4.87
C PRO A 51 6.87 3.39 -3.88
N ALA A 52 5.89 3.82 -3.08
CA ALA A 52 5.14 2.93 -2.19
C ALA A 52 4.45 1.79 -2.96
N ALA A 53 3.78 2.09 -4.09
CA ALA A 53 3.18 1.09 -4.95
C ALA A 53 4.21 0.05 -5.46
N ILE A 54 5.38 0.52 -5.90
CA ILE A 54 6.47 -0.35 -6.36
C ILE A 54 6.99 -1.23 -5.23
N ILE A 55 7.20 -0.67 -4.03
CA ILE A 55 7.68 -1.43 -2.86
C ILE A 55 6.67 -2.50 -2.46
N PHE A 56 5.37 -2.17 -2.37
CA PHE A 56 4.34 -3.15 -2.09
C PHE A 56 4.25 -4.24 -3.18
N GLY A 57 4.36 -3.86 -4.45
CA GLY A 57 4.39 -4.81 -5.57
C GLY A 57 5.60 -5.75 -5.49
N ALA A 58 6.79 -5.22 -5.17
CA ALA A 58 7.99 -6.01 -4.96
C ALA A 58 7.85 -6.97 -3.77
N LEU A 59 7.25 -6.52 -2.67
CA LEU A 59 6.96 -7.38 -1.52
C LEU A 59 5.97 -8.49 -1.88
N ALA A 60 4.94 -8.21 -2.68
CA ALA A 60 4.01 -9.22 -3.19
C ALA A 60 4.71 -10.25 -4.11
N ALA A 61 5.64 -9.80 -4.95
CA ALA A 61 6.38 -10.70 -5.83
C ALA A 61 7.37 -11.61 -5.07
N ARG A 62 7.91 -11.15 -3.93
CA ARG A 62 8.99 -11.84 -3.19
C ARG A 62 8.53 -12.69 -2.01
N THR A 63 7.26 -12.65 -1.62
CA THR A 63 6.69 -13.56 -0.60
C THR A 63 6.74 -15.02 -1.10
N GLY A 64 7.70 -15.80 -0.59
CA GLY A 64 7.95 -17.20 -0.99
C GLY A 64 9.43 -17.62 -1.07
N ASN A 65 10.37 -16.72 -0.80
CA ASN A 65 11.81 -17.01 -0.84
C ASN A 65 12.35 -17.48 0.54
N ALA A 66 13.49 -18.17 0.62
CA ALA A 66 13.99 -18.77 1.87
C ALA A 66 14.09 -17.79 3.07
N GLN A 67 14.38 -16.50 2.85
CA GLN A 67 14.38 -15.47 3.89
C GLN A 67 12.99 -15.12 4.45
N SER A 68 11.93 -15.39 3.69
CA SER A 68 10.57 -15.14 4.15
C SER A 68 10.15 -16.14 5.22
N VAL A 69 10.76 -17.35 5.29
CA VAL A 69 10.45 -18.40 6.27
C VAL A 69 10.64 -17.92 7.73
N LEU A 70 11.68 -17.13 8.00
CA LEU A 70 11.88 -16.52 9.33
C LEU A 70 10.80 -15.48 9.67
N LEU A 71 10.26 -14.78 8.67
CA LEU A 71 9.17 -13.83 8.84
C LEU A 71 7.80 -14.50 9.04
N GLU A 72 7.64 -15.78 8.65
CA GLU A 72 6.40 -16.55 8.87
C GLU A 72 6.26 -16.99 10.33
N LEU A 73 7.37 -17.37 10.97
CA LEU A 73 7.40 -17.80 12.39
C LEU A 73 6.85 -16.75 13.36
N GLN A 74 6.89 -15.47 13.01
CA GLN A 74 6.39 -14.37 13.84
C GLN A 74 5.12 -13.70 13.29
N SER A 75 4.62 -14.17 12.14
CA SER A 75 3.53 -13.51 11.41
C SER A 75 2.17 -14.13 11.72
N PRO A 76 1.10 -13.32 11.92
CA PRO A 76 -0.25 -13.83 12.08
C PRO A 76 -0.89 -14.34 10.77
N MET A 77 -0.21 -14.21 9.63
CA MET A 77 -0.69 -14.63 8.30
C MET A 77 0.35 -15.46 7.56
N SER A 78 -0.14 -16.38 6.71
CA SER A 78 0.69 -17.14 5.76
C SER A 78 1.23 -16.26 4.62
N PHE A 79 2.23 -16.75 3.88
CA PHE A 79 2.77 -16.02 2.72
C PHE A 79 1.76 -15.71 1.64
N ALA A 80 0.84 -16.64 1.36
CA ALA A 80 -0.17 -16.44 0.33
C ALA A 80 -1.09 -15.25 0.67
N GLN A 81 -1.45 -15.13 1.95
CA GLN A 81 -2.26 -14.03 2.46
C GLN A 81 -1.49 -12.70 2.47
N TRP A 82 -0.20 -12.72 2.84
CA TRP A 82 0.66 -11.54 2.74
C TRP A 82 0.84 -11.07 1.30
N ARG A 83 1.03 -11.99 0.35
CA ARG A 83 1.11 -11.68 -1.07
C ARG A 83 -0.13 -10.93 -1.56
N GLN A 84 -1.31 -11.45 -1.24
CA GLN A 84 -2.59 -10.82 -1.58
C GLN A 84 -2.74 -9.45 -0.91
N THR A 85 -2.35 -9.34 0.35
CA THR A 85 -2.40 -8.09 1.12
C THR A 85 -1.50 -7.02 0.51
N TYR A 86 -0.25 -7.36 0.18
CA TYR A 86 0.66 -6.44 -0.48
C TYR A 86 0.20 -6.07 -1.89
N ALA A 87 -0.38 -7.00 -2.64
CA ALA A 87 -0.98 -6.70 -3.94
C ALA A 87 -2.14 -5.71 -3.82
N ALA A 88 -3.01 -5.86 -2.81
CA ALA A 88 -4.10 -4.93 -2.55
C ALA A 88 -3.59 -3.53 -2.15
N LEU A 89 -2.55 -3.47 -1.30
CA LEU A 89 -1.91 -2.21 -0.91
C LEU A 89 -1.21 -1.51 -2.09
N ALA A 90 -0.53 -2.28 -2.95
CA ALA A 90 0.05 -1.77 -4.19
C ALA A 90 -1.02 -1.20 -5.12
N GLY A 91 -2.11 -1.95 -5.32
CA GLY A 91 -3.26 -1.51 -6.11
C GLY A 91 -3.89 -0.23 -5.55
N CYS A 92 -4.03 -0.12 -4.23
CA CYS A 92 -4.53 1.09 -3.57
C CYS A 92 -3.64 2.31 -3.84
N ALA A 93 -2.33 2.17 -3.64
CA ALA A 93 -1.37 3.24 -3.89
C ALA A 93 -1.33 3.68 -5.38
N LEU A 94 -1.42 2.72 -6.30
CA LEU A 94 -1.53 3.01 -7.74
C LEU A 94 -2.83 3.72 -8.08
N LEU A 95 -3.96 3.25 -7.55
CA LEU A 95 -5.26 3.86 -7.79
C LEU A 95 -5.29 5.32 -7.30
N ILE A 96 -4.80 5.59 -6.08
CA ILE A 96 -4.68 6.96 -5.56
C ILE A 96 -3.81 7.82 -6.49
N THR A 97 -2.68 7.27 -6.95
CA THR A 97 -1.77 7.97 -7.88
C THR A 97 -2.48 8.32 -9.20
N VAL A 98 -3.22 7.38 -9.79
CA VAL A 98 -3.97 7.60 -11.04
C VAL A 98 -5.07 8.63 -10.86
N VAL A 99 -5.89 8.49 -9.81
CA VAL A 99 -7.02 9.40 -9.56
C VAL A 99 -6.54 10.82 -9.25
N THR A 100 -5.50 10.98 -8.44
CA THR A 100 -4.91 12.30 -8.16
C THR A 100 -4.24 12.93 -9.39
N ARG A 101 -3.67 12.10 -10.28
CA ARG A 101 -3.15 12.55 -11.58
C ARG A 101 -4.24 13.03 -12.52
N ILE A 102 -5.38 12.33 -12.61
CA ILE A 102 -6.52 12.77 -13.42
C ILE A 102 -7.08 14.07 -12.85
N ALA A 103 -7.25 14.17 -11.53
CA ALA A 103 -7.70 15.40 -10.87
C ALA A 103 -6.74 16.57 -11.12
N ALA A 104 -5.42 16.33 -11.15
CA ALA A 104 -4.41 17.36 -11.43
C ALA A 104 -4.59 18.05 -12.79
N LEU A 105 -5.13 17.33 -13.78
CA LEU A 105 -5.36 17.83 -15.14
C LEU A 105 -6.65 18.64 -15.27
N SER A 106 -7.65 18.31 -14.45
CA SER A 106 -9.02 18.81 -14.63
C SER A 106 -9.46 19.82 -13.56
N TRP A 107 -8.83 19.83 -12.39
CA TRP A 107 -9.29 20.62 -11.24
C TRP A 107 -8.39 21.84 -10.96
N SER A 108 -8.98 22.85 -10.32
CA SER A 108 -8.24 23.97 -9.74
C SER A 108 -7.24 23.49 -8.68
N THR A 109 -6.21 24.29 -8.45
CA THR A 109 -5.07 23.92 -7.59
C THR A 109 -5.49 23.66 -6.16
N ASP A 110 -6.38 24.47 -5.61
CA ASP A 110 -6.87 24.33 -4.24
C ASP A 110 -7.69 23.04 -4.08
N SER A 111 -8.61 22.78 -5.01
CA SER A 111 -9.44 21.57 -5.02
C SER A 111 -8.59 20.32 -5.18
N TRP A 112 -7.61 20.34 -6.09
CA TRP A 112 -6.67 19.23 -6.29
C TRP A 112 -5.80 18.99 -5.05
N LEU A 113 -5.31 20.06 -4.41
CA LEU A 113 -4.46 19.94 -3.23
C LEU A 113 -5.23 19.37 -2.05
N ALA A 114 -6.44 19.89 -1.78
CA ALA A 114 -7.34 19.35 -0.76
C ALA A 114 -7.63 17.86 -1.03
N PHE A 115 -8.00 17.52 -2.26
CA PHE A 115 -8.27 16.14 -2.65
C PHE A 115 -7.06 15.21 -2.47
N ARG A 116 -5.87 15.64 -2.90
CA ARG A 116 -4.62 14.89 -2.75
C ARG A 116 -4.24 14.66 -1.29
N THR A 117 -4.52 15.62 -0.40
CA THR A 117 -4.25 15.45 1.04
C THR A 117 -5.26 14.56 1.74
N LEU A 118 -6.54 14.63 1.36
CA LEU A 118 -7.61 13.92 2.04
C LEU A 118 -7.81 12.50 1.54
N LEU A 119 -7.64 12.23 0.23
CA LEU A 119 -7.94 10.91 -0.37
C LEU A 119 -7.11 9.74 0.19
N PRO A 120 -5.78 9.85 0.42
CA PRO A 120 -4.97 8.67 0.72
C PRO A 120 -5.36 7.97 2.01
N LEU A 121 -5.58 8.72 3.09
CA LEU A 121 -5.82 8.14 4.42
C LEU A 121 -7.13 7.31 4.48
N PRO A 122 -8.30 7.82 4.05
CA PRO A 122 -9.53 7.03 3.97
C PRO A 122 -9.38 5.79 3.08
N MET A 123 -8.70 5.90 1.94
CA MET A 123 -8.48 4.77 1.04
C MET A 123 -7.64 3.68 1.69
N PHE A 124 -6.55 4.05 2.38
CA PHE A 124 -5.75 3.10 3.14
C PHE A 124 -6.52 2.50 4.31
N LEU A 125 -7.31 3.29 5.05
CA LEU A 125 -8.15 2.77 6.13
C LEU A 125 -9.16 1.73 5.64
N LEU A 126 -9.82 1.99 4.50
CA LEU A 126 -10.74 1.04 3.87
C LEU A 126 -10.03 -0.25 3.46
N VAL A 127 -8.84 -0.14 2.85
CA VAL A 127 -8.07 -1.32 2.42
C VAL A 127 -7.53 -2.09 3.62
N TRP A 128 -6.98 -1.43 4.64
CA TRP A 128 -6.52 -2.07 5.87
C TRP A 128 -7.65 -2.83 6.54
N THR A 129 -8.82 -2.20 6.68
CA THR A 129 -9.98 -2.82 7.32
C THR A 129 -10.52 -3.96 6.46
N GLY A 130 -10.74 -3.74 5.17
CA GLY A 130 -11.32 -4.72 4.25
C GLY A 130 -10.44 -5.96 4.08
N VAL A 131 -9.13 -5.78 3.90
CA VAL A 131 -8.19 -6.91 3.83
C VAL A 131 -8.10 -7.63 5.18
N SER A 132 -8.12 -6.89 6.29
CA SER A 132 -8.08 -7.52 7.63
C SER A 132 -9.31 -8.36 7.92
N ILE A 133 -10.49 -7.90 7.52
CA ILE A 133 -11.74 -8.65 7.56
C ILE A 133 -11.60 -9.90 6.68
N TRP A 134 -11.25 -9.72 5.41
CA TRP A 134 -11.13 -10.84 4.47
C TRP A 134 -10.16 -11.92 4.96
N GLN A 135 -8.99 -11.53 5.45
CA GLN A 135 -7.99 -12.48 5.95
C GLN A 135 -8.39 -13.13 7.27
N ALA A 136 -9.14 -12.44 8.14
CA ALA A 136 -9.68 -13.04 9.36
C ALA A 136 -10.81 -14.05 9.08
N TYR A 137 -11.55 -13.87 7.98
CA TYR A 137 -12.64 -14.75 7.57
C TYR A 137 -12.23 -15.86 6.61
N ALA A 138 -11.07 -15.79 5.96
CA ALA A 138 -10.56 -16.85 5.09
C ALA A 138 -10.23 -18.10 5.94
N PRO A 139 -11.13 -19.10 6.03
CA PRO A 139 -10.90 -20.26 6.85
C PRO A 139 -9.95 -21.20 6.09
N GLU A 140 -9.33 -22.10 6.84
CA GLU A 140 -8.42 -23.15 6.40
C GLU A 140 -9.06 -24.17 5.42
N SER A 141 -9.61 -23.74 4.29
CA SER A 141 -10.13 -24.63 3.24
C SER A 141 -9.04 -25.46 2.54
N ARG A 142 -7.79 -25.37 3.01
CA ARG A 142 -6.62 -26.11 2.53
C ARG A 142 -6.02 -27.09 3.56
N ARG A 143 -6.72 -27.41 4.66
CA ARG A 143 -6.42 -28.57 5.52
C ARG A 143 -7.47 -29.68 5.34
N ARG A 144 -7.59 -30.25 4.14
CA ARG A 144 -8.03 -31.65 4.06
C ARG A 144 -6.77 -32.51 4.10
N PRO A 145 -6.59 -33.40 5.09
CA PRO A 145 -5.62 -34.45 4.96
C PRO A 145 -6.11 -35.35 3.83
N GLN A 146 -5.34 -35.45 2.74
CA GLN A 146 -5.46 -36.61 1.85
C GLN A 146 -4.89 -37.79 2.61
N SER A 147 -5.72 -38.44 3.41
CA SER A 147 -5.55 -39.83 3.79
C SER A 147 -6.27 -40.68 2.75
N SER A 148 -5.52 -41.30 1.86
CA SER A 148 -5.92 -42.47 1.09
C SER A 148 -4.67 -43.30 0.84
#